data_AF-A0A968P214-F1
#
_entry.id   AF-A0A968P214-F1
#
_cell.length_a   1.000
_cell.length_b   1.000
_cell.length_c   1.000
_cell.angle_alpha   90.00
_cell.angle_beta   90.00
_cell.angle_gamma   90.00
#
_symmetry.space_group_name_H-M   'P 1'
#
loop_
_entity.id
_entity.type
_entity.pdbx_description
1 polymer ?
#
loop_
_entity_poly.entity_id
_entity_poly.type
_entity_poly.pdbx_seq_one_letter_code
_entity_poly.pdbx_strand_id
1 'polypeptide(L)'
;MVSLMKNALKPYDDLLGEAYGGDPAWQPEVREGISFGRFSTRLAEVKDSVAQVREWLEGGIDARKIAIVAPDIEEYWPALELYFRQEGIPASKPSTARLGSYLELARWMSTLRTAVSKVSSGDLEVFLFAGQAEARLSFDEFRVLFSNVYDVNDLSRARHLFEAAETTEAETAPDSARPLSVAEFLAWALKYWHSGSDTARLVSLLQVIGQEVPPALELTAAQWLGYVEGLVARRELTLRAPDETGVWCVSLSSADWLPATHAIFVNLCESALRSVENSPVSSSEGQKIFADTGYAVGTTDRQEHEFEFLWFLNREWTELRLNFAATDFQGRVLTPSRLWMWAGFTSGQLKLRPESPRFTRWDEIQKQPVDAIAGAHGFSGVRVEGLKLALARDVDASVSGWKPSREERVSASSLRKYWSCPFIFAAERRFRLSDDPVLDLDLDRRTRGNLLHAIAETLSAEPPRWDWSDGELAEIVETARARQKILLGDERLWPAVRAQHIRLARCFS
;
A
#
# COMPACT_ATOMS: atom_id res chain seq x y z
N MET A 1 26.25 0.06 3.33
CA MET A 1 25.27 1.10 3.73
C MET A 1 25.88 2.50 3.95
N VAL A 2 27.16 2.62 4.37
CA VAL A 2 27.85 3.92 4.57
C VAL A 2 28.23 4.66 3.26
N SER A 3 28.25 3.97 2.11
CA SER A 3 28.71 4.54 0.84
C SER A 3 27.66 5.37 0.07
N LEU A 4 26.36 5.16 0.31
CA LEU A 4 25.28 5.86 -0.42
C LEU A 4 25.01 7.27 0.13
N MET A 5 25.29 7.53 1.41
CA MET A 5 25.12 8.84 2.03
C MET A 5 26.17 9.89 1.59
N LYS A 6 27.34 9.47 1.10
CA LYS A 6 28.39 10.40 0.62
C LYS A 6 28.04 11.10 -0.69
N ASN A 7 27.12 10.56 -1.48
CA ASN A 7 26.83 11.09 -2.81
C ASN A 7 25.68 12.10 -2.85
N ALA A 8 24.90 12.25 -1.77
CA ALA A 8 23.79 13.21 -1.73
C ALA A 8 24.26 14.67 -1.55
N LEU A 9 25.47 14.90 -1.02
CA LEU A 9 26.05 16.24 -0.81
C LEU A 9 27.24 16.55 -1.71
N LYS A 10 27.83 15.56 -2.37
CA LYS A 10 28.99 15.75 -3.27
C LYS A 10 28.80 16.81 -4.37
N PRO A 11 27.61 17.03 -4.96
CA PRO A 11 27.43 18.10 -5.95
C PRO A 11 27.52 19.51 -5.35
N TYR A 12 27.50 19.63 -4.02
CA TYR A 12 27.45 20.91 -3.30
C TYR A 12 28.72 21.21 -2.50
N ASP A 13 29.60 20.24 -2.25
CA ASP A 13 30.90 20.50 -1.60
C ASP A 13 31.74 21.50 -2.41
N ASP A 14 31.63 21.48 -3.74
CA ASP A 14 32.28 22.44 -4.65
C ASP A 14 31.61 23.83 -4.63
N LEU A 15 30.35 23.93 -4.20
CA LEU A 15 29.61 25.19 -4.03
C LEU A 15 29.79 25.81 -2.63
N LEU A 16 30.39 25.08 -1.67
CA LEU A 16 30.68 25.56 -0.32
C LEU A 16 31.99 26.36 -0.23
N GLY A 17 32.83 26.33 -1.28
CA GLY A 17 34.14 27.00 -1.31
C GLY A 17 34.10 28.49 -1.67
N GLU A 18 33.06 28.94 -2.38
CA GLU A 18 32.87 30.34 -2.73
C GLU A 18 31.49 30.80 -2.27
N ALA A 19 31.44 31.84 -1.44
CA ALA A 19 30.18 32.49 -1.10
C ALA A 19 29.51 32.93 -2.41
N TYR A 20 28.37 32.32 -2.76
CA TYR A 20 27.60 32.69 -3.93
C TYR A 20 27.23 34.18 -3.85
N GLY A 21 27.95 35.00 -4.63
CA GLY A 21 27.67 36.41 -4.84
C GLY A 21 26.47 36.60 -5.77
N GLY A 22 25.32 36.05 -5.37
CA GLY A 22 24.06 36.26 -6.06
C GLY A 22 23.65 37.73 -6.03
N ASP A 23 22.90 38.13 -7.06
CA ASP A 23 22.35 39.47 -7.28
C ASP A 23 21.82 40.08 -5.95
N PRO A 24 22.37 41.21 -5.46
CA PRO A 24 22.14 41.71 -4.10
C PRO A 24 20.73 42.27 -3.83
N ALA A 25 19.81 42.19 -4.78
CA ALA A 25 18.53 42.89 -4.69
C ALA A 25 17.47 42.19 -3.81
N TRP A 26 17.57 40.88 -3.58
CA TRP A 26 16.57 40.16 -2.78
C TRP A 26 17.19 39.02 -1.96
N GLN A 27 17.38 39.27 -0.67
CA GLN A 27 17.79 38.28 0.34
C GLN A 27 16.78 38.38 1.50
N PRO A 28 15.88 37.39 1.71
CA PRO A 28 14.96 37.44 2.85
C PRO A 28 15.74 37.41 4.18
N GLU A 29 15.62 38.46 4.98
CA GLU A 29 16.29 38.52 6.29
C GLU A 29 15.87 37.35 7.18
N VAL A 30 16.81 36.49 7.55
CA VAL A 30 16.56 35.41 8.51
C VAL A 30 16.57 36.02 9.91
N ARG A 31 15.38 36.19 10.48
CA ARG A 31 15.16 36.81 11.79
C ARG A 31 15.66 35.93 12.95
N GLU A 32 15.94 36.56 14.09
CA GLU A 32 16.13 35.87 15.37
C GLU A 32 14.86 35.06 15.70
N GLY A 33 14.99 33.77 16.01
CA GLY A 33 13.86 32.86 16.29
C GLY A 33 13.64 31.73 15.26
N ILE A 34 14.37 31.73 14.14
CA ILE A 34 14.37 30.63 13.19
C ILE A 34 15.45 29.61 13.57
N SER A 35 15.10 28.32 13.58
CA SER A 35 16.02 27.20 13.79
C SER A 35 15.87 26.13 12.71
N PHE A 36 16.89 25.30 12.54
CA PHE A 36 16.97 24.33 11.44
C PHE A 36 17.15 22.90 11.97
N GLY A 37 16.35 21.98 11.45
CA GLY A 37 16.44 20.54 11.72
C GLY A 37 16.77 19.74 10.47
N ARG A 38 17.69 18.79 10.56
CA ARG A 38 17.97 17.80 9.50
C ARG A 38 17.79 16.41 10.05
N PHE A 39 16.94 15.60 9.41
CA PHE A 39 16.62 14.25 9.86
C PHE A 39 16.97 13.20 8.81
N SER A 40 17.17 11.96 9.26
CA SER A 40 17.45 10.83 8.36
C SER A 40 16.21 10.41 7.56
N THR A 41 15.04 10.46 8.17
CA THR A 41 13.76 10.02 7.58
C THR A 41 12.62 10.96 7.96
N ARG A 42 11.55 10.99 7.16
CA ARG A 42 10.31 11.73 7.50
C ARG A 42 9.70 11.28 8.82
N LEU A 43 9.84 10.00 9.18
CA LEU A 43 9.38 9.50 10.48
C LEU A 43 10.18 10.14 11.63
N ALA A 44 11.49 10.32 11.49
CA ALA A 44 12.30 11.01 12.49
C ALA A 44 11.89 12.49 12.60
N GLU A 45 11.64 13.16 11.47
CA GLU A 45 11.12 14.53 11.45
C GLU A 45 9.74 14.64 12.14
N VAL A 46 8.82 13.71 11.89
CA VAL A 46 7.51 13.62 12.59
C VAL A 46 7.72 13.48 14.09
N LYS A 47 8.59 12.56 14.53
CA LYS A 47 8.89 12.35 15.96
C LYS A 47 9.43 13.62 16.63
N ASP A 48 10.40 14.28 16.00
CA ASP A 48 10.97 15.52 16.54
C ASP A 48 9.93 16.63 16.60
N SER A 49 9.09 16.73 15.57
CA SER A 49 8.02 17.73 15.50
C SER A 49 7.02 17.55 16.64
N VAL A 50 6.56 16.32 16.87
CA VAL A 50 5.61 16.02 17.94
C VAL A 50 6.24 16.23 19.33
N ALA A 51 7.49 15.80 19.52
CA ALA A 51 8.20 16.02 20.77
C ALA A 51 8.41 17.51 21.08
N GLN A 52 8.72 18.32 20.06
CA GLN A 52 8.82 19.78 20.20
C GLN A 52 7.47 20.41 20.56
N VAL A 53 6.38 19.98 19.92
CA VAL A 53 5.03 20.45 20.25
C VAL A 53 4.71 20.14 21.71
N ARG A 54 5.03 18.93 22.19
CA ARG A 54 4.86 18.55 23.60
C ARG A 54 5.63 19.51 24.52
N GLU A 55 6.91 19.77 24.23
CA GLU A 55 7.72 20.70 25.03
C GLU A 55 7.13 22.11 25.07
N TRP A 56 6.58 22.60 23.96
CA TRP A 56 5.91 23.91 23.93
C TRP A 56 4.63 23.93 24.78
N LEU A 57 3.82 22.87 24.72
CA LEU A 57 2.62 22.74 25.53
C LEU A 57 2.96 22.65 27.03
N GLU A 58 3.98 21.87 27.39
CA GLU A 58 4.49 21.78 28.77
C GLU A 58 5.09 23.10 29.26
N GLY A 59 5.66 23.89 28.35
CA GLY A 59 6.11 25.26 28.59
C GLY A 59 4.99 26.28 28.77
N GLY A 60 3.72 25.87 28.65
CA GLY A 60 2.54 26.72 28.84
C GLY A 60 2.09 27.50 27.60
N ILE A 61 2.58 27.13 26.41
CA ILE A 61 2.12 27.72 25.15
C ILE A 61 0.75 27.12 24.79
N ASP A 62 -0.21 27.99 24.45
CA ASP A 62 -1.54 27.56 24.01
C ASP A 62 -1.43 26.78 22.67
N ALA A 63 -2.08 25.62 22.58
CA ALA A 63 -2.11 24.79 21.38
C ALA A 63 -2.56 25.56 20.12
N ARG A 64 -3.48 26.52 20.26
CA ARG A 64 -3.94 27.37 19.13
C ARG A 64 -2.85 28.29 18.58
N LYS A 65 -1.75 28.47 19.32
CA LYS A 65 -0.58 29.27 18.92
C LYS A 65 0.51 28.44 18.26
N ILE A 66 0.31 27.13 18.12
CA ILE A 66 1.28 26.18 17.57
C ILE A 66 0.77 25.66 16.22
N ALA A 67 1.64 25.63 15.20
CA ALA A 67 1.33 25.05 13.90
C ALA A 67 2.40 24.07 13.42
N ILE A 68 1.96 22.96 12.80
CA ILE A 68 2.78 22.12 11.94
C ILE A 68 2.31 22.38 10.51
N VAL A 69 3.25 22.82 9.67
CA VAL A 69 2.99 23.22 8.28
C VAL A 69 3.82 22.35 7.36
N ALA A 70 3.23 21.90 6.26
CA ALA A 70 3.92 21.18 5.19
C ALA A 70 3.43 21.69 3.84
N PRO A 71 4.18 21.53 2.73
CA PRO A 71 3.65 21.84 1.40
C PRO A 71 2.35 21.05 1.12
N ASP A 72 2.36 19.75 1.41
CA ASP A 72 1.18 18.90 1.51
C ASP A 72 1.17 18.20 2.88
N ILE A 73 0.19 18.55 3.72
CA ILE A 73 0.05 17.99 5.07
C ILE A 73 -0.51 16.56 5.04
N GLU A 74 -1.20 16.16 3.98
CA GLU A 74 -1.80 14.82 3.90
C GLU A 74 -0.74 13.72 3.81
N GLU A 75 0.45 14.03 3.28
CA GLU A 75 1.58 13.10 3.30
C GLU A 75 2.06 12.77 4.72
N TYR A 76 1.93 13.71 5.66
CA TYR A 76 2.43 13.58 7.04
C TYR A 76 1.33 13.22 8.03
N TRP A 77 0.09 13.58 7.74
CA TRP A 77 -1.02 13.48 8.68
C TRP A 77 -1.23 12.08 9.24
N PRO A 78 -1.20 10.98 8.46
CA PRO A 78 -1.38 9.63 9.00
C PRO A 78 -0.34 9.27 10.07
N ALA A 79 0.90 9.76 9.93
CA ALA A 79 1.94 9.56 10.93
C ALA A 79 1.77 10.51 12.13
N LEU A 80 1.53 11.81 11.87
CA LEU A 80 1.33 12.82 12.92
C LEU A 80 0.16 12.47 13.85
N GLU A 81 -0.98 12.07 13.29
CA GLU A 81 -2.18 11.71 14.04
C GLU A 81 -1.89 10.60 15.06
N LEU A 82 -1.15 9.56 14.65
CA LEU A 82 -0.80 8.44 15.52
C LEU A 82 0.06 8.87 16.72
N TYR A 83 1.02 9.76 16.48
CA TYR A 83 1.88 10.29 17.54
C TYR A 83 1.12 11.26 18.45
N PHE A 84 0.35 12.20 17.89
CA PHE A 84 -0.49 13.10 18.67
C PHE A 84 -1.51 12.37 19.53
N ARG A 85 -2.16 11.33 19.00
CA ARG A 85 -3.08 10.50 19.77
C ARG A 85 -2.38 9.83 20.96
N GLN A 86 -1.15 9.37 20.76
CA GLN A 86 -0.39 8.72 21.83
C GLN A 86 0.10 9.71 22.89
N GLU A 87 0.55 10.90 22.49
CA GLU A 87 0.93 11.97 23.41
C GLU A 87 -0.30 12.54 24.15
N GLY A 88 -1.49 12.44 23.55
CA GLY A 88 -2.69 13.11 24.04
C GLY A 88 -2.77 14.58 23.60
N ILE A 89 -2.07 14.94 22.52
CA ILE A 89 -2.05 16.29 21.96
C ILE A 89 -3.30 16.47 21.08
N PRO A 90 -4.17 17.45 21.35
CA PRO A 90 -5.29 17.77 20.47
C PRO A 90 -4.79 18.43 19.18
N ALA A 91 -5.41 18.08 18.04
CA ALA A 91 -5.04 18.60 16.73
C ALA A 91 -6.26 19.16 16.00
N SER A 92 -6.05 20.29 15.32
CA SER A 92 -7.06 21.00 14.55
C SER A 92 -7.11 20.50 13.09
N LYS A 93 -7.12 19.18 12.92
CA LYS A 93 -7.31 18.52 11.62
C LYS A 93 -8.20 17.29 11.82
N PRO A 94 -9.23 17.10 10.99
CA PRO A 94 -10.11 15.95 11.11
C PRO A 94 -9.36 14.65 10.84
N SER A 95 -9.79 13.59 11.51
CA SER A 95 -9.44 12.22 11.12
C SER A 95 -10.41 11.80 10.02
N THR A 96 -9.91 11.52 8.83
CA THR A 96 -10.73 11.09 7.69
C THR A 96 -10.37 9.67 7.27
N ALA A 97 -11.35 8.94 6.74
CA ALA A 97 -11.13 7.65 6.12
C ALA A 97 -11.77 7.64 4.73
N ARG A 98 -11.09 7.04 3.76
CA ARG A 98 -11.62 6.89 2.40
C ARG A 98 -12.84 5.98 2.43
N LEU A 99 -13.87 6.37 1.69
CA LEU A 99 -15.12 5.61 1.62
C LEU A 99 -14.88 4.16 1.13
N GLY A 100 -13.90 3.97 0.23
CA GLY A 100 -13.53 2.63 -0.26
C GLY A 100 -12.85 1.70 0.76
N SER A 101 -12.39 2.19 1.92
CA SER A 101 -11.74 1.33 2.93
C SER A 101 -12.72 0.58 3.83
N TYR A 102 -14.02 0.90 3.75
CA TYR A 102 -15.03 0.21 4.56
C TYR A 102 -15.44 -1.12 3.92
N LEU A 103 -15.58 -2.15 4.75
CA LEU A 103 -15.77 -3.53 4.32
C LEU A 103 -17.04 -3.71 3.47
N GLU A 104 -18.15 -3.10 3.87
CA GLU A 104 -19.42 -3.25 3.15
C GLU A 104 -19.37 -2.66 1.74
N LEU A 105 -18.68 -1.53 1.56
CA LEU A 105 -18.47 -0.91 0.26
C LEU A 105 -17.45 -1.67 -0.56
N ALA A 106 -16.32 -2.06 0.03
CA ALA A 106 -15.32 -2.90 -0.63
C ALA A 106 -15.95 -4.20 -1.16
N ARG A 107 -16.82 -4.84 -0.35
CA ARG A 107 -17.56 -6.03 -0.75
C ARG A 107 -18.54 -5.75 -1.88
N TRP A 108 -19.36 -4.71 -1.75
CA TRP A 108 -20.30 -4.33 -2.80
C TRP A 108 -19.58 -4.05 -4.13
N MET A 109 -18.50 -3.28 -4.11
CA MET A 109 -17.69 -3.00 -5.30
C MET A 109 -17.05 -4.26 -5.89
N SER A 110 -16.53 -5.16 -5.06
CA SER A 110 -15.95 -6.44 -5.51
C SER A 110 -17.00 -7.35 -6.18
N THR A 111 -18.22 -7.38 -5.63
CA THR A 111 -19.35 -8.10 -6.24
C THR A 111 -19.75 -7.49 -7.59
N LEU A 112 -19.85 -6.16 -7.68
CA LEU A 112 -20.18 -5.48 -8.94
C LEU A 112 -19.12 -5.71 -10.01
N ARG A 113 -17.83 -5.64 -9.64
CA ARG A 113 -16.69 -5.95 -10.53
C ARG A 113 -16.78 -7.37 -11.07
N THR A 114 -17.04 -8.34 -10.19
CA THR A 114 -17.21 -9.75 -10.57
C THR A 114 -18.40 -9.91 -11.51
N ALA A 115 -19.53 -9.24 -11.24
CA ALA A 115 -20.72 -9.30 -12.09
C ALA A 115 -20.50 -8.66 -13.48
N VAL A 116 -19.71 -7.59 -13.59
CA VAL A 116 -19.33 -6.97 -14.87
C VAL A 116 -18.10 -7.63 -15.50
N SER A 117 -17.68 -8.81 -15.00
CA SER A 117 -16.56 -9.55 -15.57
C SER A 117 -15.22 -8.79 -15.54
N LYS A 118 -15.04 -7.86 -14.59
CA LYS A 118 -13.76 -7.22 -14.24
C LYS A 118 -13.20 -7.91 -13.01
N VAL A 119 -12.56 -9.06 -13.18
CA VAL A 119 -12.16 -9.92 -12.06
C VAL A 119 -10.69 -9.68 -11.70
N SER A 120 -10.41 -9.60 -10.40
CA SER A 120 -9.05 -9.71 -9.85
C SER A 120 -9.03 -10.70 -8.70
N SER A 121 -7.83 -11.21 -8.36
CA SER A 121 -7.66 -12.12 -7.21
C SER A 121 -8.17 -11.50 -5.91
N GLY A 122 -7.84 -10.22 -5.66
CA GLY A 122 -8.30 -9.51 -4.47
C GLY A 122 -9.83 -9.31 -4.45
N ASP A 123 -10.46 -9.02 -5.60
CA ASP A 123 -11.91 -8.89 -5.67
C ASP A 123 -12.60 -10.24 -5.39
N LEU A 124 -12.07 -11.35 -5.88
CA LEU A 124 -12.60 -12.69 -5.60
C LEU A 124 -12.43 -13.08 -4.13
N GLU A 125 -11.32 -12.71 -3.51
CA GLU A 125 -11.09 -12.95 -2.08
C GLU A 125 -12.16 -12.24 -1.24
N VAL A 126 -12.36 -10.94 -1.49
CA VAL A 126 -13.41 -10.18 -0.79
C VAL A 126 -14.79 -10.75 -1.11
N PHE A 127 -15.07 -11.10 -2.37
CA PHE A 127 -16.36 -11.64 -2.77
C PHE A 127 -16.71 -12.98 -2.09
N LEU A 128 -15.74 -13.90 -1.99
CA LEU A 128 -15.96 -15.25 -1.45
C LEU A 128 -15.92 -15.29 0.09
N PHE A 129 -15.07 -14.48 0.72
CA PHE A 129 -14.81 -14.59 2.16
C PHE A 129 -15.42 -13.45 2.99
N ALA A 130 -15.68 -12.26 2.42
CA ALA A 130 -16.20 -11.16 3.22
C ALA A 130 -17.69 -11.34 3.56
N GLY A 131 -18.00 -11.51 4.84
CA GLY A 131 -19.37 -11.48 5.35
C GLY A 131 -20.23 -12.71 5.03
N GLN A 132 -19.61 -13.84 4.64
CA GLN A 132 -20.27 -15.15 4.66
C GLN A 132 -19.98 -15.84 5.99
N ALA A 133 -21.00 -16.41 6.63
CA ALA A 133 -20.85 -17.15 7.88
C ALA A 133 -20.11 -18.50 7.68
N GLU A 134 -20.25 -19.09 6.49
CA GLU A 134 -19.53 -20.28 6.06
C GLU A 134 -18.95 -20.03 4.66
N ALA A 135 -17.63 -20.13 4.53
CA ALA A 135 -16.97 -20.00 3.24
C ALA A 135 -17.26 -21.25 2.37
N ARG A 136 -17.66 -21.02 1.11
CA ARG A 136 -17.94 -22.09 0.14
C ARG A 136 -16.69 -22.84 -0.34
N LEU A 137 -15.52 -22.30 -0.04
CA LEU A 137 -14.21 -22.80 -0.46
C LEU A 137 -13.22 -22.57 0.69
N SER A 138 -12.27 -23.49 0.90
CA SER A 138 -11.18 -23.22 1.85
C SER A 138 -10.22 -22.17 1.30
N PHE A 139 -9.55 -21.42 2.18
CA PHE A 139 -8.62 -20.38 1.75
C PHE A 139 -7.41 -20.95 0.99
N ASP A 140 -6.95 -22.15 1.36
CA ASP A 140 -5.84 -22.82 0.67
C ASP A 140 -6.24 -23.21 -0.77
N GLU A 141 -7.43 -23.78 -0.95
CA GLU A 141 -7.96 -24.06 -2.29
C GLU A 141 -8.17 -22.78 -3.10
N PHE A 142 -8.64 -21.70 -2.48
CA PHE A 142 -8.76 -20.40 -3.13
C PHE A 142 -7.41 -19.91 -3.66
N ARG A 143 -6.36 -19.97 -2.84
CA ARG A 143 -5.02 -19.56 -3.25
C ARG A 143 -4.51 -20.38 -4.42
N VAL A 144 -4.73 -21.70 -4.43
CA VAL A 144 -4.34 -22.55 -5.55
C VAL A 144 -5.04 -22.10 -6.84
N LEU A 145 -6.36 -21.87 -6.79
CA LEU A 145 -7.17 -21.61 -7.98
C LEU A 145 -7.09 -20.17 -8.50
N PHE A 146 -6.96 -19.18 -7.61
CA PHE A 146 -7.18 -17.77 -7.91
C PHE A 146 -6.06 -16.83 -7.43
N SER A 147 -4.88 -17.32 -7.04
CA SER A 147 -3.73 -16.39 -6.82
C SER A 147 -3.33 -15.67 -8.12
N ASN A 148 -3.41 -16.36 -9.26
CA ASN A 148 -3.16 -15.79 -10.59
C ASN A 148 -4.46 -15.78 -11.40
N VAL A 149 -5.11 -14.62 -11.47
CA VAL A 149 -6.29 -14.37 -12.30
C VAL A 149 -5.92 -13.40 -13.40
N TYR A 150 -6.06 -13.82 -14.64
CA TYR A 150 -5.74 -13.05 -15.84
C TYR A 150 -7.00 -12.53 -16.52
N ASP A 151 -8.05 -13.36 -16.57
CA ASP A 151 -9.31 -13.01 -17.21
C ASP A 151 -10.52 -13.70 -16.57
N VAL A 152 -11.67 -13.53 -17.21
CA VAL A 152 -12.97 -14.06 -16.77
C VAL A 152 -13.09 -15.56 -17.00
N ASN A 153 -12.33 -16.11 -17.97
CA ASN A 153 -12.34 -17.56 -18.23
C ASN A 153 -11.78 -18.32 -17.03
N ASP A 154 -10.91 -17.68 -16.22
CA ASP A 154 -10.39 -18.26 -14.99
C ASP A 154 -11.48 -18.57 -13.95
N LEU A 155 -12.65 -17.92 -14.00
CA LEU A 155 -13.79 -18.28 -13.15
C LEU A 155 -14.28 -19.72 -13.38
N SER A 156 -14.04 -20.27 -14.58
CA SER A 156 -14.40 -21.66 -14.89
C SER A 156 -13.67 -22.68 -14.03
N ARG A 157 -12.51 -22.32 -13.45
CA ARG A 157 -11.72 -23.16 -12.53
C ARG A 157 -12.53 -23.64 -11.32
N ALA A 158 -13.53 -22.86 -10.90
CA ALA A 158 -14.48 -23.22 -9.85
C ALA A 158 -15.92 -22.86 -10.23
N ARG A 159 -16.36 -23.31 -11.41
CA ARG A 159 -17.65 -22.98 -12.00
C ARG A 159 -18.85 -23.08 -11.03
N HIS A 160 -18.88 -24.14 -10.20
CA HIS A 160 -19.92 -24.36 -9.20
C HIS A 160 -20.09 -23.23 -8.16
N LEU A 161 -19.03 -22.47 -7.87
CA LEU A 161 -19.08 -21.34 -6.92
C LEU A 161 -19.82 -20.13 -7.51
N PHE A 162 -19.74 -19.96 -8.82
CA PHE A 162 -20.29 -18.83 -9.55
C PHE A 162 -21.67 -19.15 -10.17
N GLU A 163 -21.92 -20.41 -10.54
CA GLU A 163 -23.24 -20.87 -11.02
C GLU A 163 -24.33 -20.80 -9.94
N ALA A 164 -23.98 -21.06 -8.67
CA ALA A 164 -24.93 -20.92 -7.57
C ALA A 164 -25.37 -19.46 -7.36
N ALA A 165 -24.56 -18.48 -7.81
CA ALA A 165 -24.94 -17.07 -7.82
C ALA A 165 -25.88 -16.73 -8.99
N GLU A 166 -25.86 -17.50 -10.08
CA GLU A 166 -26.80 -17.37 -11.21
C GLU A 166 -28.19 -17.96 -10.88
N THR A 167 -28.28 -18.97 -10.01
CA THR A 167 -29.55 -19.65 -9.68
C THR A 167 -30.48 -18.90 -8.71
N THR A 168 -30.09 -17.73 -8.19
CA THR A 168 -30.91 -16.95 -7.24
C THR A 168 -31.47 -15.70 -7.92
N GLU A 169 -32.36 -15.86 -8.92
CA GLU A 169 -33.09 -14.75 -9.59
C GLU A 169 -32.24 -13.54 -10.02
N ALA A 170 -30.92 -13.73 -10.19
CA ALA A 170 -30.01 -12.70 -10.62
C ALA A 170 -30.06 -12.67 -12.14
N GLU A 171 -30.91 -11.79 -12.66
CA GLU A 171 -30.78 -11.29 -14.02
C GLU A 171 -29.30 -11.10 -14.33
N THR A 172 -28.85 -11.80 -15.37
CA THR A 172 -27.52 -11.67 -15.96
C THR A 172 -27.15 -10.19 -16.00
N ALA A 173 -25.89 -9.86 -15.69
CA ALA A 173 -25.43 -8.49 -15.79
C ALA A 173 -25.96 -7.87 -17.09
N PRO A 174 -26.55 -6.66 -17.03
CA PRO A 174 -27.15 -6.05 -18.21
C PRO A 174 -26.14 -6.08 -19.34
N ASP A 175 -26.61 -6.44 -20.55
CA ASP A 175 -25.76 -6.69 -21.71
C ASP A 175 -24.62 -5.66 -21.76
N SER A 176 -23.38 -6.15 -21.73
CA SER A 176 -22.18 -5.34 -21.49
C SER A 176 -22.04 -4.15 -22.46
N ALA A 177 -22.66 -4.25 -23.64
CA ALA A 177 -22.69 -3.21 -24.66
C ALA A 177 -23.93 -2.30 -24.60
N ARG A 178 -24.97 -2.67 -23.85
CA ARG A 178 -26.20 -1.89 -23.74
C ARG A 178 -25.99 -0.65 -22.85
N PRO A 179 -26.31 0.55 -23.35
CA PRO A 179 -26.34 1.75 -22.53
C PRO A 179 -27.50 1.66 -21.53
N LEU A 180 -27.24 2.08 -20.30
CA LEU A 180 -28.18 2.11 -19.19
C LEU A 180 -28.29 3.53 -18.66
N SER A 181 -29.49 3.93 -18.29
CA SER A 181 -29.69 5.09 -17.43
C SER A 181 -29.13 4.84 -16.03
N VAL A 182 -28.87 5.92 -15.29
CA VAL A 182 -28.41 5.81 -13.89
C VAL A 182 -29.41 5.04 -13.01
N ALA A 183 -30.72 5.19 -13.24
CA ALA A 183 -31.76 4.51 -12.48
C ALA A 183 -31.73 2.99 -12.71
N GLU A 184 -31.57 2.56 -13.98
CA GLU A 184 -31.45 1.13 -14.33
C GLU A 184 -30.18 0.53 -13.73
N PHE A 185 -29.04 1.24 -13.85
CA PHE A 185 -27.78 0.79 -13.26
C PHE A 185 -27.87 0.64 -11.74
N LEU A 186 -28.41 1.65 -11.04
CA LEU A 186 -28.54 1.60 -9.59
C LEU A 186 -29.53 0.51 -9.14
N ALA A 187 -30.66 0.34 -9.84
CA ALA A 187 -31.61 -0.72 -9.55
C ALA A 187 -30.96 -2.11 -9.68
N TRP A 188 -30.08 -2.31 -10.67
CA TRP A 188 -29.29 -3.52 -10.80
C TRP A 188 -28.23 -3.64 -9.70
N ALA A 189 -27.44 -2.60 -9.46
CA ALA A 189 -26.30 -2.63 -8.53
C ALA A 189 -26.74 -2.84 -7.08
N LEU A 190 -27.88 -2.27 -6.68
CA LEU A 190 -28.40 -2.36 -5.31
C LEU A 190 -28.90 -3.76 -4.95
N LYS A 191 -29.18 -4.64 -5.92
CA LYS A 191 -29.50 -6.06 -5.67
C LYS A 191 -28.37 -6.79 -4.97
N TYR A 192 -27.12 -6.34 -5.18
CA TYR A 192 -25.92 -6.93 -4.58
C TYR A 192 -25.54 -6.32 -3.23
N TRP A 193 -26.30 -5.33 -2.73
CA TRP A 193 -26.07 -4.77 -1.40
C TRP A 193 -26.51 -5.76 -0.32
N HIS A 194 -25.73 -5.90 0.76
CA HIS A 194 -26.12 -6.77 1.85
C HIS A 194 -27.22 -6.16 2.70
N SER A 195 -28.28 -6.92 3.01
CA SER A 195 -29.31 -6.50 3.95
C SER A 195 -28.78 -6.26 5.38
N GLY A 196 -27.69 -6.92 5.78
CA GLY A 196 -27.06 -6.75 7.09
C GLY A 196 -26.01 -5.63 7.18
N SER A 197 -25.71 -4.92 6.09
CA SER A 197 -24.68 -3.88 6.06
C SER A 197 -25.24 -2.48 6.36
N ASP A 198 -24.43 -1.62 6.96
CA ASP A 198 -24.79 -0.23 7.25
C ASP A 198 -25.08 0.56 5.96
N THR A 199 -26.32 1.02 5.80
CA THR A 199 -26.79 1.72 4.61
C THR A 199 -26.48 3.22 4.61
N ALA A 200 -26.06 3.81 5.73
CA ALA A 200 -25.87 5.26 5.83
C ALA A 200 -24.83 5.78 4.82
N ARG A 201 -23.71 5.05 4.68
CA ARG A 201 -22.64 5.38 3.73
C ARG A 201 -23.07 5.20 2.28
N LEU A 202 -23.83 4.15 1.99
CA LEU A 202 -24.40 3.93 0.67
C LEU A 202 -25.36 5.06 0.29
N VAL A 203 -26.26 5.45 1.19
CA VAL A 203 -27.21 6.54 0.95
C VAL A 203 -26.48 7.85 0.65
N SER A 204 -25.41 8.16 1.39
CA SER A 204 -24.57 9.34 1.11
C SER A 204 -23.96 9.30 -0.29
N LEU A 205 -23.47 8.13 -0.74
CA LEU A 205 -22.96 7.95 -2.10
C LEU A 205 -24.06 8.13 -3.16
N LEU A 206 -25.24 7.53 -2.94
CA LEU A 206 -26.37 7.62 -3.88
C LEU A 206 -26.91 9.05 -4.00
N GLN A 207 -26.94 9.82 -2.92
CA GLN A 207 -27.33 11.23 -2.94
C GLN A 207 -26.41 12.06 -3.84
N VAL A 208 -25.10 11.81 -3.77
CA VAL A 208 -24.12 12.46 -4.64
C VAL A 208 -24.35 12.09 -6.10
N ILE A 209 -24.54 10.80 -6.39
CA ILE A 209 -24.84 10.32 -7.75
C ILE A 209 -26.10 11.02 -8.29
N GLY A 210 -27.17 11.10 -7.48
CA GLY A 210 -28.41 11.76 -7.89
C GLY A 210 -28.31 13.28 -8.11
N GLN A 211 -27.30 13.94 -7.55
CA GLN A 211 -27.05 15.38 -7.72
C GLN A 211 -26.11 15.69 -8.89
N GLU A 212 -25.05 14.90 -9.04
CA GLU A 212 -23.98 15.16 -10.03
C GLU A 212 -24.33 14.60 -11.42
N VAL A 213 -25.13 13.54 -11.51
CA VAL A 213 -25.39 12.83 -12.76
C VAL A 213 -26.65 13.38 -13.46
N PRO A 214 -26.52 13.85 -14.72
CA PRO A 214 -27.69 14.21 -15.52
C PRO A 214 -28.59 12.98 -15.77
N PRO A 215 -29.92 13.11 -15.63
CA PRO A 215 -30.84 11.96 -15.76
C PRO A 215 -30.89 11.36 -17.17
N ALA A 216 -30.50 12.13 -18.19
CA ALA A 216 -30.43 11.69 -19.58
C ALA A 216 -29.08 11.04 -19.96
N LEU A 217 -28.11 11.00 -19.03
CA LEU A 217 -26.82 10.36 -19.30
C LEU A 217 -27.02 8.85 -19.32
N GLU A 218 -26.58 8.22 -20.40
CA GLU A 218 -26.59 6.77 -20.55
C GLU A 218 -25.16 6.25 -20.74
N LEU A 219 -24.79 5.25 -19.96
CA LEU A 219 -23.47 4.62 -19.99
C LEU A 219 -23.62 3.10 -19.89
N THR A 220 -22.61 2.36 -20.33
CA THR A 220 -22.59 0.90 -20.09
C THR A 220 -22.37 0.60 -18.60
N ALA A 221 -22.75 -0.60 -18.15
CA ALA A 221 -22.54 -1.00 -16.76
C ALA A 221 -21.07 -0.88 -16.30
N ALA A 222 -20.12 -1.17 -17.19
CA ALA A 222 -18.69 -1.06 -16.92
C ALA A 222 -18.22 0.40 -16.75
N GLN A 223 -18.82 1.34 -17.49
CA GLN A 223 -18.55 2.77 -17.39
C GLN A 223 -19.18 3.36 -16.13
N TRP A 224 -20.43 2.99 -15.81
CA TRP A 224 -21.08 3.36 -14.55
C TRP A 224 -20.32 2.86 -13.33
N LEU A 225 -19.85 1.61 -13.37
CA LEU A 225 -19.01 1.06 -12.31
C LEU A 225 -17.73 1.89 -12.16
N GLY A 226 -17.04 2.22 -13.26
CA GLY A 226 -15.84 3.07 -13.22
C GLY A 226 -16.11 4.48 -12.66
N TYR A 227 -17.28 5.05 -12.95
CA TYR A 227 -17.72 6.32 -12.37
C TYR A 227 -17.92 6.21 -10.85
N VAL A 228 -18.65 5.19 -10.39
CA VAL A 228 -18.88 4.93 -8.95
C VAL A 228 -17.57 4.66 -8.23
N GLU A 229 -16.66 3.89 -8.82
CA GLU A 229 -15.30 3.67 -8.29
C GLU A 229 -14.55 4.99 -8.10
N GLY A 230 -14.58 5.87 -9.10
CA GLY A 230 -13.98 7.20 -9.02
C GLY A 230 -14.58 8.04 -7.88
N LEU A 231 -15.89 7.99 -7.69
CA LEU A 231 -16.56 8.67 -6.58
C LEU A 231 -16.16 8.09 -5.22
N VAL A 232 -16.19 6.76 -5.07
CA VAL A 232 -15.81 6.08 -3.82
C VAL A 232 -14.34 6.33 -3.46
N ALA A 233 -13.46 6.42 -4.46
CA ALA A 233 -12.03 6.68 -4.25
C ALA A 233 -11.74 8.12 -3.78
N ARG A 234 -12.53 9.10 -4.23
CA ARG A 234 -12.35 10.53 -3.90
C ARG A 234 -13.06 10.96 -2.63
N ARG A 235 -14.09 10.23 -2.21
CA ARG A 235 -14.90 10.60 -1.04
C ARG A 235 -14.23 10.11 0.24
N GLU A 236 -14.18 11.02 1.21
CA GLU A 236 -13.70 10.75 2.55
C GLU A 236 -14.81 11.01 3.57
N LEU A 237 -14.81 10.21 4.64
CA LEU A 237 -15.72 10.35 5.75
C LEU A 237 -14.95 10.80 6.98
N THR A 238 -15.41 11.87 7.61
CA THR A 238 -14.84 12.39 8.86
C THR A 238 -15.18 11.44 10.01
N LEU A 239 -14.17 10.73 10.51
CA LEU A 239 -14.27 9.84 11.67
C LEU A 239 -14.31 10.65 12.98
N ARG A 240 -13.47 11.68 13.06
CA ARG A 240 -13.36 12.55 14.23
C ARG A 240 -13.30 14.00 13.78
N ALA A 241 -14.18 14.81 14.36
CA ALA A 241 -14.17 16.26 14.14
C ALA A 241 -12.83 16.86 14.61
N PRO A 242 -12.35 17.93 13.96
CA PRO A 242 -11.16 18.64 14.40
C PRO A 242 -11.37 19.23 15.79
N ASP A 243 -10.30 19.29 16.58
CA ASP A 243 -10.31 20.06 17.83
C ASP A 243 -10.01 21.52 17.51
N GLU A 244 -11.01 22.40 17.67
CA GLU A 244 -10.88 23.85 17.45
C GLU A 244 -9.84 24.49 18.37
N THR A 245 -9.49 23.81 19.46
CA THR A 245 -8.51 24.28 20.44
C THR A 245 -7.16 23.59 20.29
N GLY A 246 -7.02 22.68 19.34
CA GLY A 246 -5.82 21.89 19.09
C GLY A 246 -4.73 22.60 18.29
N VAL A 247 -3.62 21.90 18.13
CA VAL A 247 -2.47 22.31 17.31
C VAL A 247 -2.86 22.30 15.84
N TRP A 248 -2.52 23.37 15.12
CA TRP A 248 -2.82 23.46 13.69
C TRP A 248 -1.95 22.49 12.90
N CYS A 249 -2.55 21.67 12.03
CA CYS A 249 -1.85 20.83 11.06
C CYS A 249 -2.39 21.16 9.68
N VAL A 250 -1.68 21.98 8.92
CA VAL A 250 -2.19 22.57 7.68
C VAL A 250 -1.19 22.50 6.54
N SER A 251 -1.70 22.59 5.31
CA SER A 251 -0.88 22.85 4.14
C SER A 251 -0.35 24.28 4.18
N LEU A 252 0.75 24.53 3.45
CA LEU A 252 1.35 25.85 3.32
C LEU A 252 0.35 26.90 2.83
N SER A 253 -0.45 26.56 1.81
CA SER A 253 -1.50 27.42 1.27
C SER A 253 -2.55 27.89 2.29
N SER A 254 -2.69 27.18 3.41
CA SER A 254 -3.65 27.48 4.48
C SER A 254 -3.01 28.06 5.73
N ALA A 255 -1.69 28.29 5.74
CA ALA A 255 -0.96 28.69 6.94
C ALA A 255 -1.09 30.19 7.26
N ASP A 256 -1.33 31.03 6.26
CA ASP A 256 -1.18 32.49 6.36
C ASP A 256 -2.11 33.16 7.37
N TRP A 257 -3.35 32.69 7.50
CA TRP A 257 -4.36 33.26 8.40
C TRP A 257 -4.31 32.70 9.83
N LEU A 258 -3.42 31.75 10.11
CA LEU A 258 -3.36 31.13 11.42
C LEU A 258 -2.85 32.11 12.49
N PRO A 259 -3.41 32.14 13.71
CA PRO A 259 -2.93 33.00 14.80
C PRO A 259 -1.66 32.46 15.48
N ALA A 260 -0.97 31.51 14.85
CA ALA A 260 0.19 30.80 15.37
C ALA A 260 1.41 31.73 15.54
N THR A 261 2.12 31.56 16.64
CA THR A 261 3.39 32.25 16.96
C THR A 261 4.57 31.28 17.00
N HIS A 262 4.28 29.98 17.17
CA HIS A 262 5.25 28.89 17.09
C HIS A 262 4.88 28.00 15.91
N ALA A 263 5.85 27.66 15.07
CA ALA A 263 5.60 26.80 13.93
C ALA A 263 6.74 25.83 13.65
N ILE A 264 6.38 24.66 13.12
CA ILE A 264 7.31 23.67 12.57
C ILE A 264 6.94 23.47 11.11
N PHE A 265 7.84 23.87 10.22
CA PHE A 265 7.71 23.58 8.80
C PHE A 265 8.43 22.27 8.50
N VAL A 266 7.70 21.26 8.05
CA VAL A 266 8.23 19.94 7.68
C VAL A 266 8.31 19.78 6.17
N ASN A 267 9.10 18.81 5.70
CA ASN A 267 9.21 18.45 4.28
C ASN A 267 9.78 19.56 3.38
N LEU A 268 10.79 20.31 3.85
CA LEU A 268 11.49 21.30 3.01
C LEU A 268 12.42 20.62 1.99
N CYS A 269 11.84 19.93 1.01
CA CYS A 269 12.55 19.32 -0.10
C CYS A 269 12.18 19.98 -1.44
N GLU A 270 13.09 19.91 -2.41
CA GLU A 270 12.90 20.52 -3.74
C GLU A 270 11.63 20.03 -4.43
N SER A 271 11.37 18.71 -4.39
CA SER A 271 10.21 18.12 -5.07
C SER A 271 8.86 18.54 -4.46
N ALA A 272 8.84 18.91 -3.18
CA ALA A 272 7.60 19.34 -2.51
C ALA A 272 7.30 20.83 -2.73
N LEU A 273 8.33 21.68 -2.86
CA LEU A 273 8.14 23.12 -3.12
C LEU A 273 8.03 23.46 -4.61
N ARG A 274 8.58 22.62 -5.49
CA ARG A 274 8.49 22.79 -6.96
C ARG A 274 7.67 21.68 -7.60
N SER A 275 6.47 21.45 -7.06
CA SER A 275 5.56 20.47 -7.63
C SER A 275 5.25 20.85 -9.09
N VAL A 276 5.39 19.88 -9.99
CA VAL A 276 4.96 20.03 -11.38
C VAL A 276 3.49 19.63 -11.41
N GLU A 277 2.58 20.61 -11.44
CA GLU A 277 1.19 20.29 -11.68
C GLU A 277 1.03 19.68 -13.08
N ASN A 278 0.38 18.52 -13.15
CA ASN A 278 0.00 17.89 -14.40
C ASN A 278 -1.24 18.59 -14.96
N SER A 279 -1.06 19.81 -15.47
CA SER A 279 -2.11 20.49 -16.23
C SER A 279 -2.31 19.79 -17.58
N PRO A 280 -3.57 19.56 -18.03
CA PRO A 280 -3.84 19.06 -19.37
C PRO A 280 -3.44 20.06 -20.46
N VAL A 281 -3.29 21.34 -20.09
CA VAL A 281 -2.78 22.41 -20.95
C VAL A 281 -1.30 22.63 -20.61
N SER A 282 -0.43 22.42 -21.59
CA SER A 282 0.99 22.69 -21.42
C SER A 282 1.25 24.19 -21.24
N SER A 283 2.35 24.56 -20.56
CA SER A 283 2.74 25.97 -20.39
C SER A 283 2.82 26.75 -21.72
N SER A 284 3.27 26.10 -22.80
CA SER A 284 3.31 26.70 -24.15
C SER A 284 1.93 26.95 -24.73
N GLU A 285 0.98 26.03 -24.49
CA GLU A 285 -0.41 26.22 -24.92
C GLU A 285 -1.10 27.29 -24.09
N GLY A 286 -0.85 27.33 -22.77
CA GLY A 286 -1.36 28.38 -21.88
C GLY A 286 -0.89 29.77 -22.29
N GLN A 287 0.41 29.93 -22.57
CA GLN A 287 0.97 31.18 -23.10
C GLN A 287 0.39 31.57 -24.45
N LYS A 288 0.17 30.58 -25.34
CA LYS A 288 -0.43 30.83 -26.65
C LYS A 288 -1.89 31.26 -26.51
N ILE A 289 -2.67 30.61 -25.66
CA ILE A 289 -4.06 31.00 -25.37
C ILE A 289 -4.08 32.43 -24.80
N PHE A 290 -3.18 32.76 -23.87
CA PHE A 290 -3.08 34.11 -23.32
C PHE A 290 -2.72 35.15 -24.40
N ALA A 291 -1.74 34.86 -25.24
CA ALA A 291 -1.35 35.76 -26.33
C ALA A 291 -2.46 35.94 -27.38
N ASP A 292 -3.15 34.87 -27.75
CA ASP A 292 -4.16 34.87 -28.81
C ASP A 292 -5.52 35.41 -28.35
N THR A 293 -5.89 35.18 -27.08
CA THR A 293 -7.24 35.46 -26.57
C THR A 293 -7.28 36.46 -25.41
N GLY A 294 -6.13 36.77 -24.80
CA GLY A 294 -6.04 37.54 -23.55
C GLY A 294 -6.44 36.76 -22.29
N TYR A 295 -6.88 35.51 -22.41
CA TYR A 295 -7.25 34.67 -21.27
C TYR A 295 -6.06 33.89 -20.73
N ALA A 296 -5.71 34.09 -19.47
CA ALA A 296 -4.69 33.30 -18.80
C ALA A 296 -5.28 31.92 -18.47
N VAL A 297 -4.79 30.89 -19.15
CA VAL A 297 -5.20 29.49 -18.92
C VAL A 297 -3.96 28.70 -18.51
N GLY A 298 -3.98 28.14 -17.31
CA GLY A 298 -2.94 27.22 -16.86
C GLY A 298 -1.54 27.86 -16.79
N THR A 299 -1.38 28.82 -15.87
CA THR A 299 -0.07 29.24 -15.36
C THR A 299 -0.19 29.46 -13.87
N THR A 300 -0.50 28.40 -13.12
CA THR A 300 -0.07 28.35 -11.73
C THR A 300 1.45 28.25 -11.74
N ASP A 301 2.09 29.22 -11.12
CA ASP A 301 3.54 29.40 -11.19
C ASP A 301 4.21 28.13 -10.64
N ARG A 302 5.22 27.59 -11.35
CA ARG A 302 6.02 26.43 -10.84
C ARG A 302 6.69 26.71 -9.48
N GLN A 303 6.60 27.95 -9.01
CA GLN A 303 7.20 28.49 -7.80
C GLN A 303 6.14 29.00 -6.81
N GLU A 304 4.85 28.69 -6.97
CA GLU A 304 3.81 29.15 -6.03
C GLU A 304 4.13 28.77 -4.59
N HIS A 305 4.43 27.51 -4.31
CA HIS A 305 4.82 27.11 -2.95
C HIS A 305 6.15 27.70 -2.49
N GLU A 306 7.09 27.99 -3.41
CA GLU A 306 8.30 28.73 -3.03
C GLU A 306 7.94 30.16 -2.60
N PHE A 307 7.09 30.84 -3.36
CA PHE A 307 6.62 32.19 -3.04
C PHE A 307 5.81 32.22 -1.74
N GLU A 308 4.84 31.31 -1.58
CA GLU A 308 4.06 31.15 -0.34
C GLU A 308 4.97 30.87 0.85
N PHE A 309 6.00 30.04 0.68
CA PHE A 309 6.95 29.76 1.76
C PHE A 309 7.74 31.02 2.15
N LEU A 310 8.17 31.82 1.17
CA LEU A 310 8.85 33.08 1.44
C LEU A 310 7.93 34.09 2.14
N TRP A 311 6.66 34.12 1.75
CA TRP A 311 5.64 34.91 2.44
C TRP A 311 5.44 34.44 3.89
N PHE A 312 5.36 33.14 4.09
CA PHE A 312 5.26 32.50 5.41
C PHE A 312 6.47 32.84 6.31
N LEU A 313 7.69 32.90 5.75
CA LEU A 313 8.90 33.30 6.48
C LEU A 313 8.87 34.77 6.96
N ASN A 314 8.17 35.67 6.26
CA ASN A 314 8.13 37.10 6.62
C ASN A 314 7.27 37.41 7.86
N ARG A 315 6.51 36.44 8.35
CA ARG A 315 5.69 36.59 9.56
C ARG A 315 6.56 36.76 10.82
N GLU A 316 5.97 37.37 11.83
CA GLU A 316 6.60 37.48 13.14
C GLU A 316 6.43 36.16 13.91
N TRP A 317 7.50 35.37 13.94
CA TRP A 317 7.56 34.10 14.67
C TRP A 317 8.28 34.29 16.00
N THR A 318 7.73 33.74 17.08
CA THR A 318 8.46 33.58 18.34
C THR A 318 9.47 32.45 18.20
N GLU A 319 9.04 31.34 17.61
CA GLU A 319 9.91 30.23 17.26
C GLU A 319 9.43 29.58 15.95
N LEU A 320 10.31 29.47 14.97
CA LEU A 320 10.04 28.77 13.72
C LEU A 320 11.11 27.71 13.48
N ARG A 321 10.72 26.45 13.36
CA ARG A 321 11.63 25.35 13.03
C ARG A 321 11.46 24.94 11.58
N LEU A 322 12.55 25.00 10.81
CA LEU A 322 12.60 24.61 9.40
C LEU A 322 13.27 23.25 9.28
N ASN A 323 12.46 22.22 9.02
CA ASN A 323 12.90 20.84 9.03
C ASN A 323 12.99 20.24 7.62
N PHE A 324 14.00 19.39 7.45
CA PHE A 324 14.20 18.58 6.25
C PHE A 324 14.55 17.13 6.61
N ALA A 325 13.93 16.18 5.91
CA ALA A 325 14.23 14.76 6.00
C ALA A 325 14.95 14.24 4.75
N ALA A 326 16.02 13.46 4.93
CA ALA A 326 16.81 12.93 3.82
C ALA A 326 16.12 11.80 3.05
N THR A 327 15.14 11.10 3.63
CA THR A 327 14.34 10.09 2.94
C THR A 327 12.86 10.19 3.28
N ASP A 328 11.99 9.82 2.34
CA ASP A 328 10.54 9.72 2.55
C ASP A 328 10.15 8.51 3.43
N PHE A 329 8.84 8.29 3.61
CA PHE A 329 8.31 7.14 4.36
C PHE A 329 8.57 5.78 3.66
N GLN A 330 8.87 5.78 2.36
CA GLN A 330 9.21 4.59 1.57
C GLN A 330 10.73 4.35 1.48
N GLY A 331 11.54 5.24 2.05
CA GLY A 331 13.01 5.18 1.98
C GLY A 331 13.62 5.75 0.70
N ARG A 332 12.84 6.45 -0.15
CA ARG A 332 13.37 7.17 -1.31
C ARG A 332 14.13 8.41 -0.85
N VAL A 333 15.25 8.68 -1.50
CA VAL A 333 16.11 9.83 -1.16
C VAL A 333 15.43 11.12 -1.59
N LEU A 334 15.39 12.11 -0.69
CA LEU A 334 14.88 13.46 -0.92
C LEU A 334 16.05 14.44 -0.99
N THR A 335 15.88 15.49 -1.79
CA THR A 335 16.87 16.57 -1.92
C THR A 335 16.39 17.79 -1.12
N PRO A 336 17.23 18.39 -0.25
CA PRO A 336 16.84 19.57 0.52
C PRO A 336 16.47 20.73 -0.42
N SER A 337 15.48 21.52 -0.03
CA SER A 337 15.12 22.70 -0.82
C SER A 337 16.24 23.72 -0.84
N ARG A 338 16.40 24.43 -1.96
CA ARG A 338 17.36 25.52 -2.08
C ARG A 338 17.12 26.58 -1.01
N LEU A 339 15.86 26.88 -0.69
CA LEU A 339 15.48 27.87 0.31
C LEU A 339 15.91 27.46 1.72
N TRP A 340 15.76 26.18 2.08
CA TRP A 340 16.24 25.67 3.38
C TRP A 340 17.76 25.74 3.49
N MET A 341 18.49 25.33 2.45
CA MET A 341 19.95 25.40 2.43
C MET A 341 20.44 26.85 2.52
N TRP A 342 19.84 27.74 1.73
CA TRP A 342 20.18 29.15 1.69
C TRP A 342 19.93 29.82 3.05
N ALA A 343 18.74 29.64 3.64
CA ALA A 343 18.39 30.22 4.93
C ALA A 343 19.28 29.69 6.07
N GLY A 344 19.64 28.41 6.02
CA GLY A 344 20.58 27.82 6.97
C GLY A 344 22.00 28.38 6.81
N PHE A 345 22.43 28.64 5.56
CA PHE A 345 23.76 29.19 5.27
C PHE A 345 23.87 30.65 5.72
N THR A 346 22.90 31.49 5.38
CA THR A 346 22.90 32.92 5.73
C THR A 346 22.78 33.16 7.23
N SER A 347 22.08 32.29 7.96
CA SER A 347 21.98 32.34 9.43
C SER A 347 23.15 31.69 10.16
N GLY A 348 24.05 30.98 9.46
CA GLY A 348 25.13 30.21 10.09
C GLY A 348 24.64 29.01 10.92
N GLN A 349 23.38 28.59 10.76
CA GLN A 349 22.76 27.51 11.53
C GLN A 349 22.55 26.21 10.72
N LEU A 350 23.06 26.14 9.49
CA LEU A 350 22.90 24.97 8.62
C LEU A 350 23.39 23.67 9.26
N LYS A 351 22.50 22.68 9.33
CA LYS A 351 22.81 21.34 9.85
C LYS A 351 23.31 20.42 8.73
N LEU A 352 24.61 20.11 8.74
CA LEU A 352 25.21 19.20 7.75
C LEU A 352 24.96 17.72 8.05
N ARG A 353 24.80 17.36 9.33
CA ARG A 353 24.58 15.98 9.76
C ARG A 353 23.13 15.78 10.20
N PRO A 354 22.54 14.59 9.95
CA PRO A 354 21.25 14.26 10.52
C PRO A 354 21.31 14.26 12.05
N GLU A 355 20.30 14.86 12.66
CA GLU A 355 20.08 14.87 14.09
C GLU A 355 19.21 13.68 14.48
N SER A 356 19.41 13.18 15.70
CA SER A 356 18.49 12.19 16.29
C SER A 356 17.24 12.92 16.76
N PRO A 357 16.03 12.39 16.46
CA PRO A 357 14.81 13.01 16.93
C PRO A 357 14.72 12.96 18.45
N ARG A 358 14.05 13.95 19.04
CA ARG A 358 13.73 13.96 20.46
C ARG A 358 12.82 12.79 20.87
N PHE A 359 12.79 12.51 22.17
CA PHE A 359 12.02 11.41 22.73
C PHE A 359 10.53 11.73 22.78
N THR A 360 9.74 10.81 22.26
CA THR A 360 8.27 10.81 22.37
C THR A 360 7.83 9.82 23.44
N ARG A 361 6.56 9.87 23.84
CA ARG A 361 5.92 8.89 24.72
C ARG A 361 5.94 7.48 24.14
N TRP A 362 5.95 7.33 22.82
CA TRP A 362 6.20 6.03 22.18
C TRP A 362 7.58 5.45 22.55
N ASP A 363 8.61 6.29 22.59
CA ASP A 363 9.96 5.88 23.00
C ASP A 363 10.00 5.52 24.50
N GLU A 364 9.27 6.26 25.32
CA GLU A 364 9.12 5.95 26.75
C GLU A 364 8.48 4.57 26.92
N ILE A 365 7.37 4.28 26.22
CA ILE A 365 6.67 2.99 26.26
C ILE A 365 7.57 1.85 25.79
N GLN A 366 8.31 2.03 24.69
CA GLN A 366 9.21 1.00 24.17
C GLN A 366 10.36 0.65 25.13
N LYS A 367 10.76 1.60 25.99
CA LYS A 367 11.81 1.40 26.99
C LYS A 367 11.27 0.92 28.34
N GLN A 368 9.96 0.73 28.50
CA GLN A 368 9.40 0.27 29.76
C GLN A 368 9.81 -1.19 30.06
N PRO A 369 10.12 -1.50 31.33
CA PRO A 369 10.33 -2.89 31.73
C PRO A 369 9.02 -3.68 31.59
N VAL A 370 9.13 -4.99 31.33
CA VAL A 370 7.99 -5.90 31.17
C VAL A 370 7.00 -5.82 32.35
N ASP A 371 7.52 -5.59 33.56
CA ASP A 371 6.69 -5.42 34.76
C ASP A 371 5.82 -4.17 34.72
N ALA A 372 6.32 -3.05 34.19
CA ALA A 372 5.54 -1.82 34.04
C ALA A 372 4.46 -1.97 32.96
N ILE A 373 4.82 -2.60 31.83
CA ILE A 373 3.87 -2.93 30.75
C ILE A 373 2.76 -3.85 31.29
N ALA A 374 3.13 -4.87 32.05
CA ALA A 374 2.20 -5.79 32.66
C ALA A 374 1.22 -5.12 33.63
N GLY A 375 1.73 -4.19 34.46
CA GLY A 375 0.90 -3.39 35.36
C GLY A 375 -0.11 -2.53 34.60
N ALA A 376 0.31 -1.88 33.51
CA ALA A 376 -0.55 -1.05 32.68
C ALA A 376 -1.65 -1.85 31.94
N HIS A 377 -1.35 -3.08 31.51
CA HIS A 377 -2.28 -3.94 30.78
C HIS A 377 -3.04 -4.96 31.64
N GLY A 378 -2.84 -4.96 32.96
CA GLY A 378 -3.50 -5.89 33.88
C GLY A 378 -3.13 -7.36 33.65
N PHE A 379 -1.89 -7.63 33.22
CA PHE A 379 -1.45 -9.00 32.98
C PHE A 379 -1.28 -9.76 34.30
N SER A 380 -1.72 -11.02 34.34
CA SER A 380 -1.50 -11.90 35.48
C SER A 380 -0.02 -12.21 35.67
N GLY A 381 0.45 -12.37 36.91
CA GLY A 381 1.86 -12.65 37.20
C GLY A 381 2.43 -13.86 36.43
N VAL A 382 1.61 -14.89 36.18
CA VAL A 382 1.98 -16.06 35.37
C VAL A 382 2.30 -15.68 33.92
N ARG A 383 1.52 -14.78 33.33
CA ARG A 383 1.74 -14.29 31.96
C ARG A 383 2.98 -13.42 31.86
N VAL A 384 3.25 -12.61 32.89
CA VAL A 384 4.45 -11.76 32.97
C VAL A 384 5.71 -12.62 33.01
N GLU A 385 5.74 -13.62 33.89
CA GLU A 385 6.86 -14.55 33.98
C GLU A 385 7.04 -15.37 32.70
N GLY A 386 5.94 -15.78 32.06
CA GLY A 386 5.98 -16.42 30.74
C GLY A 386 6.59 -15.52 29.65
N LEU A 387 6.23 -14.24 29.64
CA LEU A 387 6.80 -13.24 28.71
C LEU A 387 8.28 -13.00 28.97
N LYS A 388 8.70 -12.84 30.23
CA LYS A 388 10.11 -12.70 30.60
C LYS A 388 10.92 -13.92 30.18
N LEU A 389 10.38 -15.12 30.42
CA LEU A 389 11.02 -16.38 30.02
C LEU A 389 11.11 -16.50 28.50
N ALA A 390 10.08 -16.10 27.76
CA ALA A 390 10.10 -16.09 26.29
C ALA A 390 11.12 -15.08 25.74
N LEU A 391 11.11 -13.84 26.22
CA LEU A 391 12.10 -12.82 25.86
C LEU A 391 13.52 -13.27 26.17
N ALA A 392 13.73 -13.88 27.34
CA ALA A 392 15.02 -14.46 27.70
C ALA A 392 15.43 -15.58 26.73
N ARG A 393 14.52 -16.44 26.29
CA ARG A 393 14.77 -17.48 25.27
C ARG A 393 15.02 -16.94 23.87
N ASP A 394 14.44 -15.80 23.52
CA ASP A 394 14.67 -15.18 22.21
C ASP A 394 16.04 -14.49 22.16
N VAL A 395 16.52 -13.98 23.31
CA VAL A 395 17.85 -13.37 23.47
C VAL A 395 18.93 -14.44 23.65
N ASP A 396 18.71 -15.40 24.55
CA ASP A 396 19.54 -16.59 24.68
C ASP A 396 19.08 -17.59 23.63
N ALA A 397 19.74 -17.60 22.47
CA ALA A 397 19.56 -18.53 21.33
C ALA A 397 19.68 -20.04 21.68
N SER A 398 19.48 -20.43 22.93
CA SER A 398 19.20 -21.77 23.44
C SER A 398 17.90 -22.33 22.85
N VAL A 399 17.96 -22.66 21.56
CA VAL A 399 16.96 -23.50 20.91
C VAL A 399 16.89 -24.81 21.69
N SER A 400 15.72 -25.12 22.25
CA SER A 400 15.52 -26.39 22.93
C SER A 400 15.89 -27.53 21.97
N GLY A 401 16.85 -28.35 22.38
CA GLY A 401 17.36 -29.44 21.55
C GLY A 401 16.22 -30.33 21.07
N TRP A 402 16.10 -30.44 19.75
CA TRP A 402 15.08 -31.25 19.10
C TRP A 402 15.19 -32.72 19.55
N LYS A 403 14.05 -33.32 19.94
CA LYS A 403 13.96 -34.77 20.19
C LYS A 403 13.25 -35.44 19.01
N PRO A 404 13.87 -36.40 18.32
CA PRO A 404 13.22 -37.17 17.26
C PRO A 404 11.98 -37.89 17.79
N SER A 405 10.86 -37.78 17.07
CA SER A 405 9.71 -38.67 17.28
C SER A 405 10.03 -40.04 16.66
N ARG A 406 9.47 -41.11 17.22
CA ARG A 406 9.83 -42.51 16.88
C ARG A 406 9.33 -43.00 15.51
N GLU A 407 8.58 -42.21 14.74
CA GLU A 407 7.81 -42.70 13.58
C GLU A 407 8.01 -41.91 12.28
N GLU A 408 9.19 -41.33 12.04
CA GLU A 408 9.46 -40.71 10.73
C GLU A 408 9.97 -41.75 9.72
N ARG A 409 9.08 -42.19 8.81
CA ARG A 409 9.49 -42.93 7.60
C ARG A 409 10.31 -41.98 6.71
N VAL A 410 11.63 -42.16 6.74
CA VAL A 410 12.55 -41.32 5.96
C VAL A 410 12.70 -41.89 4.54
N SER A 411 12.51 -41.04 3.52
CA SER A 411 12.77 -41.37 2.12
C SER A 411 14.18 -40.92 1.69
N ALA A 412 14.70 -41.45 0.58
CA ALA A 412 16.00 -41.02 0.05
C ALA A 412 16.04 -39.52 -0.31
N SER A 413 14.93 -38.98 -0.84
CA SER A 413 14.79 -37.54 -1.11
C SER A 413 14.74 -36.72 0.17
N SER A 414 14.09 -37.23 1.23
CA SER A 414 14.09 -36.64 2.56
C SER A 414 15.50 -36.56 3.19
N LEU A 415 16.30 -37.62 3.08
CA LEU A 415 17.69 -37.60 3.55
C LEU A 415 18.53 -36.60 2.77
N ARG A 416 18.35 -36.52 1.45
CA ARG A 416 19.05 -35.53 0.61
C ARG A 416 18.67 -34.10 1.00
N LYS A 417 17.37 -33.84 1.25
CA LYS A 417 16.89 -32.54 1.75
C LYS A 417 17.49 -32.20 3.12
N TYR A 418 17.50 -33.15 4.05
CA TYR A 418 18.12 -32.96 5.36
C TYR A 418 19.62 -32.63 5.23
N TRP A 419 20.35 -33.37 4.38
CA TRP A 419 21.76 -33.09 4.11
C TRP A 419 21.99 -31.73 3.45
N SER A 420 21.11 -31.28 2.56
CA SER A 420 21.21 -29.96 1.95
C SER A 420 20.86 -28.84 2.93
N CYS A 421 19.81 -29.03 3.73
CA CYS A 421 19.31 -28.05 4.70
C CYS A 421 18.40 -28.75 5.73
N PRO A 422 18.91 -29.00 6.96
CA PRO A 422 18.12 -29.60 8.04
C PRO A 422 16.87 -28.80 8.41
N PHE A 423 16.91 -27.47 8.26
CA PHE A 423 15.78 -26.59 8.55
C PHE A 423 14.61 -26.82 7.58
N ILE A 424 14.87 -26.86 6.27
CA ILE A 424 13.82 -27.12 5.26
C ILE A 424 13.21 -28.50 5.49
N PHE A 425 14.03 -29.51 5.81
CA PHE A 425 13.53 -30.83 6.16
C PHE A 425 12.58 -30.78 7.37
N ALA A 426 12.96 -30.07 8.44
CA ALA A 426 12.09 -29.90 9.62
C ALA A 426 10.80 -29.13 9.29
N ALA A 427 10.88 -28.05 8.51
CA ALA A 427 9.74 -27.26 8.02
C ALA A 427 8.72 -28.14 7.29
N GLU A 428 9.17 -28.89 6.29
CA GLU A 428 8.27 -29.71 5.46
C GLU A 428 7.74 -30.95 6.18
N ARG A 429 8.59 -31.67 6.93
CA ARG A 429 8.22 -32.99 7.49
C ARG A 429 7.61 -32.89 8.88
N ARG A 430 8.14 -32.01 9.73
CA ARG A 430 7.72 -31.91 11.13
C ARG A 430 6.62 -30.89 11.31
N PHE A 431 6.79 -29.71 10.72
CA PHE A 431 5.80 -28.63 10.79
C PHE A 431 4.74 -28.71 9.69
N ARG A 432 4.96 -29.59 8.69
CA ARG A 432 4.04 -29.78 7.55
C ARG A 432 3.77 -28.47 6.81
N LEU A 433 4.78 -27.60 6.75
CA LEU A 433 4.74 -26.39 5.94
C LEU A 433 4.94 -26.81 4.49
N SER A 434 3.95 -26.57 3.65
CA SER A 434 4.01 -26.77 2.21
C SER A 434 3.75 -25.46 1.49
N ASP A 435 4.49 -25.24 0.41
CA ASP A 435 4.09 -24.27 -0.60
C ASP A 435 3.05 -24.97 -1.49
N ASP A 436 1.83 -24.47 -1.46
CA ASP A 436 0.78 -24.97 -2.35
C ASP A 436 1.12 -24.58 -3.80
N PRO A 437 0.96 -25.51 -4.77
CA PRO A 437 1.22 -25.20 -6.16
C PRO A 437 0.20 -24.17 -6.63
N VAL A 438 0.67 -22.95 -6.89
CA VAL A 438 -0.17 -21.92 -7.48
C VAL A 438 -0.49 -22.33 -8.92
N LEU A 439 -1.77 -22.32 -9.28
CA LEU A 439 -2.18 -22.55 -10.66
C LEU A 439 -1.76 -21.35 -11.51
N ASP A 440 -0.94 -21.62 -12.52
CA ASP A 440 -0.46 -20.62 -13.47
C ASP A 440 -0.72 -21.09 -14.90
N LEU A 441 -0.46 -20.22 -15.88
CA LEU A 441 -0.56 -20.56 -17.31
C LEU A 441 0.39 -21.72 -17.67
N ASP A 442 1.57 -21.73 -17.05
CA ASP A 442 2.56 -22.79 -17.19
C ASP A 442 2.47 -23.82 -16.05
N LEU A 443 2.75 -25.07 -16.39
CA LEU A 443 2.94 -26.12 -15.39
C LEU A 443 4.22 -25.86 -14.59
N ASP A 444 4.12 -25.84 -13.26
CA ASP A 444 5.28 -25.76 -12.40
C ASP A 444 6.23 -26.96 -12.63
N ARG A 445 7.51 -26.76 -12.34
CA ARG A 445 8.56 -27.75 -12.63
C ARG A 445 8.29 -29.10 -11.97
N ARG A 446 7.66 -29.13 -10.79
CA ARG A 446 7.38 -30.36 -10.04
C ARG A 446 6.22 -31.11 -10.69
N THR A 447 5.12 -30.42 -11.03
CA THR A 447 3.99 -31.06 -11.73
C THR A 447 4.40 -31.57 -13.11
N ARG A 448 5.22 -30.81 -13.84
CA ARG A 448 5.83 -31.28 -15.09
C ARG A 448 6.69 -32.53 -14.90
N GLY A 449 7.51 -32.57 -13.86
CA GLY A 449 8.33 -33.74 -13.53
C GLY A 449 7.48 -34.97 -13.20
N ASN A 450 6.42 -34.80 -12.39
CA ASN A 450 5.49 -35.88 -12.05
C ASN A 450 4.77 -36.42 -13.30
N LEU A 451 4.35 -35.54 -14.20
CA LEU A 451 3.73 -35.93 -15.48
C LEU A 451 4.70 -36.76 -16.33
N LEU A 452 5.96 -36.32 -16.46
CA LEU A 452 6.98 -37.07 -17.21
C LEU A 452 7.26 -38.44 -16.60
N HIS A 453 7.33 -38.54 -15.26
CA HIS A 453 7.47 -39.83 -14.58
C HIS A 453 6.29 -40.77 -14.86
N ALA A 454 5.05 -40.24 -14.84
CA ALA A 454 3.86 -41.04 -15.14
C ALA A 454 3.81 -41.49 -16.62
N ILE A 455 4.25 -40.63 -17.55
CA ILE A 455 4.38 -40.98 -18.98
C ILE A 455 5.42 -42.11 -19.14
N ALA A 456 6.60 -41.96 -18.54
CA ALA A 456 7.67 -42.95 -18.63
C ALA A 456 7.28 -44.29 -17.98
N GLU A 457 6.58 -44.26 -16.84
CA GLU A 457 6.04 -45.47 -16.19
C GLU A 457 5.09 -46.22 -17.14
N THR A 458 4.21 -45.49 -17.83
CA THR A 458 3.25 -46.07 -18.76
C THR A 458 3.94 -46.67 -19.98
N LEU A 459 4.92 -45.96 -20.56
CA LEU A 459 5.70 -46.46 -21.70
C LEU A 459 6.58 -47.68 -21.36
N SER A 460 7.03 -47.78 -20.10
CA SER A 460 7.89 -48.88 -19.64
C SER A 460 7.10 -50.11 -19.16
N ALA A 461 5.78 -49.99 -18.99
CA ALA A 461 4.92 -51.10 -18.57
C ALA A 461 4.69 -52.12 -19.71
N GLU A 462 4.82 -51.68 -20.96
CA GLU A 462 4.81 -52.53 -22.15
C GLU A 462 6.25 -52.85 -22.60
N PRO A 463 6.51 -54.01 -23.24
CA PRO A 463 7.81 -54.26 -23.85
C PRO A 463 8.15 -53.14 -24.84
N PRO A 464 9.42 -52.70 -24.91
CA PRO A 464 9.80 -51.48 -25.62
C PRO A 464 9.43 -51.57 -27.10
N ARG A 465 8.42 -50.79 -27.48
CA ARG A 465 8.01 -50.55 -28.87
C ARG A 465 8.66 -49.27 -29.35
N TRP A 466 9.23 -49.30 -30.55
CA TRP A 466 9.97 -48.18 -31.16
C TRP A 466 9.15 -47.48 -32.26
N ASP A 467 7.92 -47.94 -32.48
CA ASP A 467 7.02 -47.57 -33.59
C ASP A 467 5.81 -46.73 -33.14
N TRP A 468 5.89 -46.05 -31.99
CA TRP A 468 4.77 -45.25 -31.47
C TRP A 468 4.35 -44.13 -32.43
N SER A 469 3.05 -44.08 -32.73
CA SER A 469 2.46 -42.96 -33.46
C SER A 469 2.25 -41.75 -32.54
N ASP A 470 2.17 -40.55 -33.13
CA ASP A 470 1.87 -39.34 -32.36
C ASP A 470 0.50 -39.40 -31.68
N GLY A 471 -0.48 -40.10 -32.27
CA GLY A 471 -1.80 -40.28 -31.69
C GLY A 471 -1.76 -41.11 -30.39
N GLU A 472 -1.04 -42.24 -30.41
CA GLU A 472 -0.90 -43.12 -29.25
C GLU A 472 -0.13 -42.43 -28.11
N LEU A 473 0.98 -41.75 -28.42
CA LEU A 473 1.71 -40.96 -27.41
C LEU A 473 0.85 -39.84 -26.84
N ALA A 474 0.02 -39.21 -27.67
CA ALA A 474 -0.87 -38.17 -27.24
C ALA A 474 -1.94 -38.71 -26.27
N GLU A 475 -2.46 -39.92 -26.46
CA GLU A 475 -3.39 -40.58 -25.52
C GLU A 475 -2.71 -40.96 -24.20
N ILE A 476 -1.46 -41.44 -24.25
CA ILE A 476 -0.68 -41.75 -23.05
C ILE A 476 -0.46 -40.49 -22.20
N VAL A 477 -0.12 -39.36 -22.84
CA VAL A 477 0.05 -38.07 -22.15
C VAL A 477 -1.26 -37.61 -21.48
N GLU A 478 -2.42 -37.76 -22.13
CA GLU A 478 -3.72 -37.42 -21.53
C GLU A 478 -4.09 -38.33 -20.38
N THR A 479 -3.87 -39.63 -20.53
CA THR A 479 -4.13 -40.62 -19.48
C THR A 479 -3.26 -40.34 -18.25
N ALA A 480 -1.99 -40.00 -18.47
CA ALA A 480 -1.08 -39.60 -17.41
C ALA A 480 -1.51 -38.29 -16.73
N ARG A 481 -1.96 -37.29 -17.49
CA ARG A 481 -2.52 -36.03 -16.97
C ARG A 481 -3.73 -36.28 -16.09
N ALA A 482 -4.70 -37.05 -16.59
CA ALA A 482 -5.93 -37.37 -15.87
C ALA A 482 -5.64 -38.16 -14.58
N ARG A 483 -4.72 -39.14 -14.63
CA ARG A 483 -4.29 -39.93 -13.46
C ARG A 483 -3.66 -39.05 -12.37
N GLN A 484 -2.87 -38.06 -12.76
CA GLN A 484 -2.22 -37.13 -11.83
C GLN A 484 -3.11 -35.96 -11.41
N LYS A 485 -4.35 -35.87 -11.93
CA LYS A 485 -5.31 -34.78 -11.68
C LYS A 485 -4.70 -33.39 -11.88
N ILE A 486 -3.89 -33.24 -12.93
CA ILE A 486 -3.21 -31.98 -13.21
C ILE A 486 -4.23 -30.97 -13.74
N LEU A 487 -4.46 -29.93 -12.94
CA LEU A 487 -5.22 -28.74 -13.32
C LEU A 487 -4.34 -27.84 -14.19
N LEU A 488 -4.92 -27.23 -15.21
CA LEU A 488 -4.26 -26.25 -16.06
C LEU A 488 -4.89 -24.88 -15.82
N GLY A 489 -4.08 -23.83 -15.80
CA GLY A 489 -4.57 -22.45 -15.73
C GLY A 489 -5.45 -22.09 -16.92
N ASP A 490 -5.04 -22.51 -18.13
CA ASP A 490 -5.79 -22.33 -19.38
C ASP A 490 -5.71 -23.59 -20.25
N GLU A 491 -6.87 -24.16 -20.60
CA GLU A 491 -6.95 -25.34 -21.47
C GLU A 491 -6.47 -25.07 -22.90
N ARG A 492 -6.51 -23.81 -23.37
CA ARG A 492 -6.06 -23.43 -24.73
C ARG A 492 -4.55 -23.60 -24.92
N LEU A 493 -3.79 -23.58 -23.83
CA LEU A 493 -2.34 -23.77 -23.85
C LEU A 493 -1.95 -25.26 -23.89
N TRP A 494 -2.89 -26.14 -23.52
CA TRP A 494 -2.63 -27.57 -23.43
C TRP A 494 -2.14 -28.21 -24.73
N PRO A 495 -2.67 -27.91 -25.93
CA PRO A 495 -2.18 -28.51 -27.17
C PRO A 495 -0.67 -28.26 -27.40
N ALA A 496 -0.19 -27.06 -27.07
CA ALA A 496 1.24 -26.71 -27.19
C ALA A 496 2.09 -27.47 -26.16
N VAL A 497 1.63 -27.51 -24.90
CA VAL A 497 2.31 -28.24 -23.81
C VAL A 497 2.32 -29.76 -24.11
N ARG A 498 1.21 -30.31 -24.58
CA ARG A 498 1.07 -31.71 -25.00
C ARG A 498 2.03 -32.05 -26.13
N ALA A 499 2.13 -31.21 -27.16
CA ALA A 499 3.09 -31.40 -28.24
C ALA A 499 4.55 -31.45 -27.75
N GLN A 500 4.91 -30.64 -26.75
CA GLN A 500 6.24 -30.70 -26.13
C GLN A 500 6.47 -32.02 -25.37
N HIS A 501 5.46 -32.51 -24.64
CA HIS A 501 5.54 -33.78 -23.91
C HIS A 501 5.57 -34.99 -24.86
N ILE A 502 4.87 -34.95 -26.00
CA ILE A 502 4.97 -35.98 -27.05
C ILE A 502 6.39 -36.05 -27.61
N ARG A 503 7.02 -34.90 -27.89
CA ARG A 503 8.42 -34.85 -28.34
C ARG A 503 9.39 -35.45 -27.31
N LEU A 504 9.15 -35.21 -26.02
CA LEU A 504 9.96 -35.78 -24.94
C LEU A 504 9.69 -37.29 -24.78
N ALA A 505 8.44 -37.73 -24.89
CA ALA A 505 8.05 -39.13 -24.84
C ALA A 505 8.76 -39.96 -25.92
N ARG A 506 8.89 -39.42 -27.13
CA ARG A 506 9.67 -40.03 -28.23
C ARG A 506 11.15 -40.23 -27.92
N CYS A 507 11.73 -39.50 -26.97
CA CYS A 507 13.13 -39.71 -26.56
C CYS A 507 13.29 -40.86 -25.56
N PHE A 508 12.20 -41.33 -24.95
CA PHE A 508 12.20 -42.46 -24.01
C PHE A 508 11.94 -43.81 -24.69
N SER A 509 11.30 -43.79 -25.86
CA SER A 509 11.17 -44.89 -26.81
C SER A 509 12.35 -44.94 -27.77
#